data_AF-A0A9D2XCI7-F1
#
_entry.id   AF-A0A9D2XCI7-F1
#
_cell.length_a   1.000
_cell.length_b   1.000
_cell.length_c   1.000
_cell.angle_alpha   90.00
_cell.angle_beta   90.00
_cell.angle_gamma   90.00
#
_symmetry.space_group_name_H-M   'P 1'
#
loop_
_entity.id
_entity.type
_entity.pdbx_description
1 polymer ?
#
loop_
_entity_poly.entity_id
_entity_poly.type
_entity_poly.pdbx_seq_one_letter_code
_entity_poly.pdbx_strand_id
1 'polypeptide(L)'
;IQPYTSLTVHFINAWDLRSISLQTSYFPEDHTGELIAKGLRDALDCWNLSENRLSCMTTDSGTNMIKALKVNGRPNLQCFGHKLHNAIDEGKKAELRNNVVGILKNSQNQHSNITKEEQSAMTALSKHEQIIILPADKGRTTVVMDREKYKQQMKQILEDKNTYKIL
;
A
#
# COMPACT_ATOMS: atom_id res chain seq x y z
N ILE A 1 11.12 10.10 4.02
CA ILE A 1 10.34 8.92 3.59
C ILE A 1 9.95 9.15 2.14
N GLN A 2 10.17 8.18 1.26
CA GLN A 2 9.77 8.32 -0.15
C GLN A 2 8.25 8.10 -0.29
N PRO A 3 7.52 9.00 -0.97
CA PRO A 3 6.08 8.85 -1.21
C PRO A 3 5.78 7.80 -2.28
N TYR A 4 4.82 6.92 -1.97
CA TYR A 4 4.31 5.90 -2.88
C TYR A 4 2.79 5.87 -2.83
N THR A 5 2.16 5.64 -3.97
CA THR A 5 0.72 5.44 -4.11
C THR A 5 0.46 4.07 -4.70
N SER A 6 -0.36 3.28 -4.02
CA SER A 6 -0.83 1.98 -4.51
C SER A 6 -2.27 2.07 -5.01
N LEU A 7 -2.55 1.35 -6.08
CA LEU A 7 -3.90 1.15 -6.62
C LEU A 7 -4.30 -0.31 -6.45
N THR A 8 -5.34 -0.53 -5.66
CA THR A 8 -5.95 -1.84 -5.44
C THR A 8 -7.38 -1.79 -5.95
N VAL A 9 -7.77 -2.78 -6.75
CA VAL A 9 -9.15 -2.92 -7.23
C VAL A 9 -9.86 -3.97 -6.40
N HIS A 10 -11.09 -3.64 -6.02
CA HIS A 10 -12.01 -4.51 -5.31
C HIS A 10 -13.22 -4.76 -6.19
N PHE A 11 -13.63 -6.02 -6.35
CA PHE A 11 -14.79 -6.39 -7.15
C PHE A 11 -15.43 -7.68 -6.60
N ILE A 12 -16.70 -7.88 -6.93
CA ILE A 12 -17.42 -9.10 -6.54
C ILE A 12 -17.40 -10.06 -7.72
N ASN A 13 -17.02 -11.31 -7.48
CA ASN A 13 -17.11 -12.40 -8.44
C ASN A 13 -17.79 -13.59 -7.77
N ALA A 14 -18.93 -14.04 -8.32
CA ALA A 14 -19.72 -15.14 -7.74
C ALA A 14 -20.04 -14.96 -6.24
N TRP A 15 -20.41 -13.74 -5.84
CA TRP A 15 -20.67 -13.35 -4.44
C TRP A 15 -19.45 -13.31 -3.51
N ASP A 16 -18.26 -13.57 -4.02
CA ASP A 16 -17.01 -13.42 -3.27
C ASP A 16 -16.36 -12.06 -3.56
N LEU A 17 -16.00 -11.34 -2.49
CA LEU A 17 -15.21 -10.12 -2.60
C LEU A 17 -13.76 -10.48 -2.96
N ARG A 18 -13.32 -10.04 -4.14
CA ARG A 18 -11.94 -10.14 -4.62
C ARG A 18 -11.23 -8.81 -4.48
N SER A 19 -9.94 -8.88 -4.17
CA SER A 19 -9.06 -7.72 -4.04
C SER A 19 -7.76 -8.01 -4.77
N ILE A 20 -7.35 -7.15 -5.70
CA ILE A 20 -6.12 -7.31 -6.47
C ILE A 20 -5.34 -6.00 -6.43
N SER A 21 -4.11 -6.05 -5.92
CA SER A 21 -3.16 -4.94 -6.01
C SER A 21 -2.65 -4.87 -7.43
N LEU A 22 -2.98 -3.80 -8.15
CA LEU A 22 -2.60 -3.64 -9.55
C LEU A 22 -1.19 -3.06 -9.64
N GLN A 23 -0.95 -1.95 -8.94
CA GLN A 23 0.35 -1.30 -8.98
C GLN A 23 0.65 -0.51 -7.72
N THR A 24 1.94 -0.38 -7.43
CA THR A 24 2.48 0.56 -6.47
C THR A 24 3.49 1.41 -7.21
N SER A 25 3.22 2.71 -7.29
CA SER A 25 4.03 3.66 -8.05
C SER A 25 4.69 4.66 -7.11
N TYR A 26 5.94 5.01 -7.40
CA TYR A 26 6.63 6.12 -6.75
C TYR A 26 5.98 7.43 -7.21
N PHE A 27 5.60 8.28 -6.27
CA PHE A 27 4.89 9.54 -6.56
C PHE A 27 5.65 10.70 -5.92
N PRO A 28 6.71 11.23 -6.58
CA PRO A 28 7.60 12.25 -5.99
C PRO A 28 6.84 13.51 -5.57
N GLU A 29 7.39 14.23 -4.59
CA GLU A 29 6.71 15.33 -3.90
C GLU A 29 6.44 16.53 -4.81
N ASP A 30 5.24 16.53 -5.40
CA ASP A 30 4.36 17.66 -5.65
C ASP A 30 2.92 17.11 -5.52
N HIS A 31 2.50 16.81 -4.29
CA HIS A 31 1.21 16.15 -4.00
C HIS A 31 0.01 17.09 -4.18
N THR A 32 -0.02 17.92 -5.22
CA THR A 32 -1.22 18.71 -5.53
C THR A 32 -2.36 17.79 -5.92
N GLY A 33 -3.60 18.19 -5.60
CA GLY A 33 -4.77 17.39 -5.98
C GLY A 33 -4.88 17.16 -7.49
N GLU A 34 -4.39 18.10 -8.30
CA GLU A 34 -4.34 18.01 -9.76
C GLU A 34 -3.39 16.91 -10.25
N LEU A 35 -2.18 16.84 -9.69
CA LEU A 35 -1.20 15.82 -10.08
C LEU A 35 -1.65 14.44 -9.63
N ILE A 36 -2.23 14.33 -8.44
CA ILE A 36 -2.83 13.07 -7.96
C ILE A 36 -3.99 12.67 -8.87
N ALA A 37 -4.87 13.61 -9.26
CA ALA A 37 -5.98 13.34 -10.17
C ALA A 37 -5.51 12.79 -11.51
N LYS A 38 -4.43 13.36 -12.07
CA LYS A 38 -3.80 12.87 -13.29
C LYS A 38 -3.20 11.48 -13.08
N GLY A 39 -2.41 11.28 -12.03
CA GLY A 39 -1.81 9.97 -11.73
C GLY A 39 -2.83 8.85 -11.54
N LEU A 40 -4.00 9.15 -10.95
CA LEU A 40 -5.10 8.19 -10.85
C LEU A 40 -5.70 7.83 -12.21
N ARG A 41 -5.83 8.79 -13.14
CA ARG A 41 -6.32 8.53 -14.50
C ARG A 41 -5.31 7.72 -15.31
N ASP A 42 -4.05 8.14 -15.31
CA ASP A 42 -2.95 7.43 -15.95
C ASP A 42 -2.89 5.97 -15.43
N ALA A 43 -3.07 5.76 -14.13
CA ALA A 43 -3.15 4.45 -13.52
C ALA A 43 -4.33 3.62 -14.05
N LEU A 44 -5.53 4.18 -14.17
CA LEU A 44 -6.68 3.44 -14.70
C LEU A 44 -6.49 3.09 -16.18
N ASP A 45 -5.94 4.02 -16.97
CA ASP A 45 -5.67 3.84 -18.39
C ASP A 45 -4.60 2.77 -18.64
N CYS A 46 -3.52 2.74 -17.84
CA CYS A 46 -2.49 1.69 -17.91
C CYS A 46 -3.06 0.28 -17.74
N TRP A 47 -4.17 0.14 -17.01
CA TRP A 47 -4.84 -1.13 -16.75
C TRP A 47 -6.10 -1.33 -17.60
N ASN A 48 -6.36 -0.46 -18.59
CA ASN A 48 -7.56 -0.45 -19.43
C ASN A 48 -8.88 -0.49 -18.60
N LEU A 49 -8.86 0.15 -17.44
CA LEU A 49 -10.00 0.21 -16.55
C LEU A 49 -10.89 1.38 -16.93
N SER A 50 -11.98 1.07 -17.63
CA SER A 50 -12.99 2.07 -17.93
C SER A 50 -13.54 2.71 -16.66
N GLU A 51 -13.36 4.02 -16.60
CA GLU A 51 -13.86 4.92 -15.60
C GLU A 51 -15.39 4.80 -15.39
N ASN A 52 -16.15 4.43 -16.41
CA ASN A 52 -17.61 4.23 -16.31
C ASN A 52 -18.03 2.98 -15.53
N ARG A 53 -17.10 2.04 -15.31
CA ARG A 53 -17.34 0.81 -14.55
C ARG A 53 -16.92 0.91 -13.08
N LEU A 54 -16.38 2.07 -12.67
CA LEU A 54 -15.97 2.33 -11.29
C LEU A 54 -17.14 2.91 -10.49
N SER A 55 -17.53 2.23 -9.42
CA SER A 55 -18.57 2.70 -8.50
C SER A 55 -18.07 3.80 -7.56
N CYS A 56 -16.93 3.58 -6.91
CA CYS A 56 -16.31 4.56 -6.01
C CYS A 56 -14.79 4.31 -5.88
N MET A 57 -14.09 5.28 -5.29
CA MET A 57 -12.68 5.14 -4.88
C MET A 57 -12.57 5.35 -3.38
N THR A 58 -11.71 4.57 -2.73
CA THR A 58 -11.43 4.70 -1.29
C THR A 58 -10.03 5.26 -1.08
N THR A 59 -9.91 6.45 -0.49
CA THR A 59 -8.61 7.10 -0.23
C THR A 59 -8.49 7.54 1.22
N ASP A 60 -7.31 7.97 1.66
CA ASP A 60 -7.20 8.69 2.93
C ASP A 60 -8.00 10.01 2.92
N SER A 61 -8.09 10.66 4.08
CA SER A 61 -8.79 11.93 4.25
C SER A 61 -7.90 13.16 3.98
N GLY A 62 -6.75 12.98 3.33
CA GLY A 62 -5.85 14.06 2.98
C GLY A 62 -6.52 15.04 2.00
N THR A 63 -6.33 16.34 2.23
CA THR A 63 -6.98 17.40 1.44
C THR A 63 -6.74 17.24 -0.07
N ASN A 64 -5.54 16.85 -0.46
CA ASN A 64 -5.18 16.66 -1.86
C ASN A 64 -5.81 15.41 -2.47
N MET A 65 -6.00 14.33 -1.71
CA MET A 65 -6.72 13.14 -2.16
C MET A 65 -8.21 13.46 -2.40
N ILE A 66 -8.82 14.22 -1.48
CA ILE A 66 -10.21 14.69 -1.63
C ILE A 66 -10.34 15.57 -2.87
N LYS A 67 -9.42 16.52 -3.04
CA LYS A 67 -9.39 17.41 -4.21
C LYS A 67 -9.23 16.61 -5.51
N ALA A 68 -8.34 15.62 -5.53
CA ALA A 68 -8.08 14.79 -6.70
C ALA A 68 -9.33 14.04 -7.18
N LEU A 69 -10.06 13.41 -6.25
CA LEU A 69 -11.29 12.70 -6.59
C LEU A 69 -12.42 13.63 -7.00
N LYS A 70 -12.49 14.83 -6.41
CA LYS A 70 -13.42 15.88 -6.86
C LYS A 70 -13.12 16.33 -8.29
N VAL A 71 -11.85 16.51 -8.63
CA VAL A 71 -11.40 16.87 -10.00
C VAL A 71 -11.75 15.78 -11.00
N ASN A 72 -11.60 14.50 -10.63
CA ASN A 72 -11.96 13.37 -11.50
C ASN A 72 -13.48 13.06 -11.50
N GLY A 73 -14.30 13.81 -10.76
CA GLY A 73 -15.75 13.56 -10.67
C GLY A 73 -16.09 12.21 -10.03
N ARG A 74 -15.22 11.68 -9.16
CA ARG A 74 -15.36 10.34 -8.56
C ARG A 74 -15.95 10.41 -7.15
N PRO A 75 -16.94 9.57 -6.82
CA PRO A 75 -17.36 9.38 -5.44
C PRO A 75 -16.19 8.90 -4.58
N ASN A 76 -15.91 9.61 -3.50
CA ASN A 76 -14.86 9.27 -2.54
C ASN A 76 -15.46 8.65 -1.28
N LEU A 77 -15.11 7.39 -1.03
CA LEU A 77 -15.31 6.76 0.27
C LEU A 77 -14.04 6.95 1.11
N GLN A 78 -14.04 7.88 2.05
CA GLN A 78 -12.85 8.13 2.87
C GLN A 78 -12.50 6.90 3.72
N CYS A 79 -11.20 6.64 3.87
CA CYS A 79 -10.67 5.49 4.61
C CYS A 79 -11.18 5.51 6.06
N PHE A 80 -12.00 4.51 6.38
CA PHE A 80 -12.55 4.32 7.71
C PHE A 80 -11.45 4.27 8.78
N GLY A 81 -10.36 3.53 8.52
CA GLY A 81 -9.24 3.42 9.46
C GLY A 81 -8.59 4.77 9.77
N HIS A 82 -8.40 5.62 8.76
CA HIS A 82 -7.84 6.95 8.97
C HIS A 82 -8.82 7.89 9.69
N LYS A 83 -10.12 7.81 9.38
CA LYS A 83 -11.16 8.56 10.09
C LYS A 83 -11.27 8.17 11.55
N LEU A 84 -11.29 6.87 11.83
CA LEU A 84 -11.31 6.33 13.18
C LEU A 84 -10.07 6.76 13.94
N HIS A 85 -8.90 6.65 13.32
CA HIS A 85 -7.66 7.13 13.93
C HIS A 85 -7.72 8.61 14.28
N ASN A 86 -8.26 9.46 13.40
CA ASN A 86 -8.38 10.90 13.67
C ASN A 86 -9.45 11.26 14.72
N ALA A 87 -10.48 10.42 14.87
CA ALA A 87 -11.57 10.64 15.81
C ALA A 87 -11.21 10.24 17.25
N ILE A 88 -10.22 9.36 17.43
CA ILE A 88 -9.76 8.93 18.76
C ILE A 88 -8.81 9.99 19.32
N ASP A 89 -9.04 10.41 20.56
CA ASP A 89 -8.14 11.29 21.30
C ASP A 89 -6.74 10.68 21.45
N GLU A 90 -5.68 11.48 21.26
CA GLU A 90 -4.29 11.02 21.29
C GLU A 90 -3.94 10.23 22.56
N GLY A 91 -4.49 10.63 23.73
CA GLY A 91 -4.28 9.93 24.99
C GLY A 91 -4.89 8.52 25.02
N LYS A 92 -5.99 8.30 24.28
CA LYS A 92 -6.72 7.02 24.22
C LYS A 92 -6.24 6.11 23.09
N LYS A 93 -5.55 6.64 22.08
CA LYS A 93 -5.02 5.84 20.95
C LYS A 93 -4.06 4.77 21.41
N ALA A 94 -3.15 5.11 22.32
CA ALA A 94 -2.15 4.18 22.82
C ALA A 94 -2.79 3.03 23.61
N GLU A 95 -3.74 3.35 24.50
CA GLU A 95 -4.47 2.38 25.30
C GLU A 95 -5.30 1.43 24.43
N LEU A 96 -6.12 1.98 23.51
CA LEU A 96 -6.92 1.18 22.58
C LEU A 96 -6.04 0.29 21.70
N ARG A 97 -4.93 0.81 21.18
CA ARG A 97 -3.98 0.02 20.40
C ARG A 97 -3.42 -1.14 21.22
N ASN A 98 -3.01 -0.90 22.46
CA ASN A 98 -2.46 -1.94 23.32
C ASN A 98 -3.51 -3.01 23.66
N ASN A 99 -4.74 -2.60 23.95
CA ASN A 99 -5.85 -3.51 24.23
C ASN A 99 -6.20 -4.37 23.01
N VAL A 100 -6.33 -3.76 21.82
CA VAL A 100 -6.60 -4.49 20.57
C VAL A 100 -5.46 -5.44 20.23
N VAL A 101 -4.19 -5.01 20.38
CA VAL A 101 -3.03 -5.90 20.16
C VAL A 101 -3.05 -7.06 21.15
N GLY A 102 -3.39 -6.84 22.41
CA GLY A 102 -3.54 -7.90 23.41
C GLY A 102 -4.61 -8.92 23.02
N ILE A 103 -5.78 -8.44 22.60
CA ILE A 103 -6.87 -9.30 22.12
C ILE A 103 -6.44 -10.09 20.87
N LEU A 104 -5.83 -9.42 19.88
CA LEU A 104 -5.40 -10.06 18.63
C LEU A 104 -4.27 -11.08 18.84
N LYS A 105 -3.36 -10.86 19.80
CA LYS A 105 -2.33 -11.83 20.17
C LYS A 105 -2.92 -13.08 20.81
N ASN A 106 -4.01 -12.92 21.55
CA ASN A 106 -4.68 -14.01 22.27
C ASN A 106 -5.81 -14.66 21.45
N SER A 107 -6.22 -14.03 20.35
CA SER A 107 -7.22 -14.56 19.43
C SER A 107 -6.61 -15.66 18.57
N GLN A 108 -7.29 -16.81 18.48
CA GLN A 108 -6.93 -17.83 17.49
C GLN A 108 -7.39 -17.36 16.11
N ASN A 109 -6.44 -17.13 15.19
CA ASN A 109 -6.76 -16.90 13.79
C ASN A 109 -7.51 -18.12 13.24
N GLN A 110 -8.77 -17.92 12.84
CA GLN A 110 -9.65 -19.02 12.43
C GLN A 110 -9.11 -19.75 11.20
N HIS A 111 -8.44 -19.05 10.27
CA HIS A 111 -7.81 -19.65 9.10
C HIS A 111 -6.57 -18.87 8.63
N SER A 112 -5.54 -19.59 8.18
CA SER A 112 -4.40 -19.03 7.47
C SER A 112 -4.87 -18.44 6.14
N ASN A 113 -4.45 -17.22 5.83
CA ASN A 113 -4.71 -16.57 4.53
C ASN A 113 -3.74 -17.02 3.43
N ILE A 114 -2.82 -17.94 3.73
CA ILE A 114 -1.88 -18.55 2.80
C ILE A 114 -2.09 -20.07 2.78
N THR A 115 -2.11 -20.65 1.59
CA THR A 115 -2.19 -22.10 1.35
C THR A 115 -0.87 -22.79 1.70
N LYS A 116 -0.87 -24.12 1.82
CA LYS A 116 0.36 -24.89 2.08
C LYS A 116 1.34 -24.77 0.90
N GLU A 117 0.82 -24.77 -0.31
CA GLU A 117 1.57 -24.65 -1.55
C GLU A 117 2.26 -23.29 -1.63
N GLU A 118 1.54 -22.20 -1.35
CA GLU A 118 2.11 -20.85 -1.29
C GLU A 118 3.16 -20.73 -0.16
N GLN A 119 2.92 -21.34 0.99
CA GLN A 119 3.90 -21.35 2.09
C GLN A 119 5.18 -22.11 1.71
N SER A 120 5.05 -23.25 1.04
CA SER A 120 6.17 -24.02 0.49
C SER A 120 6.91 -23.23 -0.59
N ALA A 121 6.19 -22.56 -1.50
CA ALA A 121 6.77 -21.71 -2.53
C ALA A 121 7.55 -20.53 -1.92
N MET A 122 6.99 -19.87 -0.90
CA MET A 122 7.67 -18.79 -0.16
C MET A 122 8.93 -19.30 0.55
N THR A 123 8.90 -20.52 1.10
CA THR A 123 10.05 -21.14 1.75
C THR A 123 11.12 -21.57 0.75
N ALA A 124 10.73 -21.97 -0.47
CA ALA A 124 11.67 -22.27 -1.54
C ALA A 124 12.32 -20.98 -2.07
N LEU A 125 11.52 -19.93 -2.29
CA LEU A 125 11.98 -18.62 -2.73
C LEU A 125 12.93 -17.96 -1.73
N SER A 126 12.69 -18.11 -0.41
CA SER A 126 13.57 -17.55 0.61
C SER A 126 14.94 -18.21 0.69
N LYS A 127 15.08 -19.44 0.17
CA LYS A 127 16.35 -20.18 0.09
C LYS A 127 17.17 -19.82 -1.14
N HIS A 128 16.60 -19.14 -2.14
CA HIS A 128 17.34 -18.77 -3.34
C HIS A 128 18.38 -17.67 -3.05
N GLU A 129 19.64 -17.92 -3.41
CA GLU A 129 20.74 -16.97 -3.23
C GLU A 129 20.62 -15.70 -4.08
N GLN A 130 19.78 -15.70 -5.12
CA GLN A 130 19.59 -14.53 -5.98
C GLN A 130 18.36 -13.71 -5.60
N ILE A 131 17.57 -14.14 -4.63
CA ILE A 131 16.33 -13.47 -4.24
C ILE A 131 16.51 -12.91 -2.83
N ILE A 132 15.99 -11.70 -2.62
CA ILE A 132 15.89 -11.05 -1.32
C ILE A 132 14.41 -10.86 -1.01
N ILE A 133 14.01 -11.34 0.16
CA ILE A 133 12.65 -11.23 0.69
C ILE A 133 12.76 -10.43 1.99
N LEU A 134 12.25 -9.20 2.01
CA LEU A 134 12.32 -8.30 3.16
C LEU A 134 10.93 -7.79 3.56
N PRO A 135 10.68 -7.54 4.86
CA PRO A 135 9.46 -6.87 5.27
C PRO A 135 9.40 -5.47 4.63
N ALA A 136 8.24 -5.12 4.07
CA ALA A 136 8.00 -3.78 3.55
C ALA A 136 7.75 -2.80 4.71
N ASP A 137 8.15 -1.55 4.53
CA ASP A 137 7.97 -0.47 5.51
C ASP A 137 6.48 -0.19 5.83
N LYS A 138 5.58 -0.43 4.86
CA LYS A 138 4.14 -0.19 5.01
C LYS A 138 3.33 -1.48 5.03
N GLY A 139 2.82 -1.81 6.21
CA GLY A 139 1.91 -2.94 6.43
C GLY A 139 2.60 -4.29 6.39
N ARG A 140 1.89 -5.36 6.75
CA ARG A 140 2.35 -6.76 6.77
C ARG A 140 2.60 -7.32 5.36
N THR A 141 3.27 -6.54 4.52
CA THR A 141 3.64 -6.82 3.13
C THR A 141 5.13 -7.17 3.10
N THR A 142 5.53 -7.95 2.10
CA THR A 142 6.92 -8.36 1.91
C THR A 142 7.36 -7.94 0.52
N VAL A 143 8.56 -7.38 0.39
CA VAL A 143 9.17 -7.02 -0.89
C VAL A 143 10.04 -8.18 -1.36
N VAL A 144 9.84 -8.64 -2.60
CA VAL A 144 10.66 -9.65 -3.26
C VAL A 144 11.45 -8.97 -4.36
N MET A 145 12.78 -9.03 -4.29
CA MET A 145 13.67 -8.41 -5.28
C MET A 145 14.82 -9.33 -5.66
N ASP A 146 15.32 -9.15 -6.88
CA ASP A 146 16.60 -9.70 -7.30
C ASP A 146 17.73 -9.09 -6.44
N ARG A 147 18.64 -9.96 -5.98
CA ARG A 147 19.73 -9.61 -5.06
C ARG A 147 20.74 -8.67 -5.69
N GLU A 148 21.10 -8.90 -6.95
CA GLU A 148 22.09 -8.06 -7.63
C GLU A 148 21.50 -6.68 -7.95
N LYS A 149 20.25 -6.64 -8.39
CA LYS A 149 19.50 -5.37 -8.54
C LYS A 149 19.41 -4.61 -7.23
N TYR A 150 19.08 -5.29 -6.12
CA TYR A 150 19.01 -4.66 -4.80
C TYR A 150 20.36 -4.08 -4.36
N LYS A 151 21.45 -4.85 -4.50
CA LYS A 151 22.82 -4.38 -4.19
C LYS A 151 23.20 -3.17 -5.04
N GLN A 152 22.89 -3.19 -6.34
CA GLN A 152 23.18 -2.09 -7.24
C GLN A 152 22.43 -0.82 -6.84
N GLN A 153 21.14 -0.93 -6.51
CA GLN A 153 20.34 0.19 -6.03
C GLN A 153 20.86 0.73 -4.70
N MET A 154 21.21 -0.14 -3.75
CA MET A 154 21.80 0.28 -2.48
C MET A 154 23.13 1.02 -2.68
N LYS A 155 23.98 0.53 -3.60
CA LYS A 155 25.24 1.19 -3.93
C LYS A 155 25.01 2.58 -4.52
N GLN A 156 24.08 2.71 -5.46
CA GLN A 156 23.71 4.02 -6.02
C GLN A 156 23.19 4.98 -4.95
N ILE A 157 22.36 4.51 -4.03
CA ILE A 157 21.83 5.32 -2.92
C ILE A 157 22.95 5.76 -1.97
N LEU A 158 23.89 4.85 -1.63
CA LEU A 158 25.03 5.17 -0.75
C LEU A 158 26.04 6.12 -1.40
N GLU A 159 26.15 6.11 -2.73
CA GLU A 159 27.03 7.00 -3.49
C GLU A 159 26.40 8.37 -3.77
N ASP A 160 25.10 8.55 -3.51
CA ASP A 160 24.38 9.80 -3.70
C ASP A 160 24.75 10.85 -2.63
N LYS A 161 25.68 11.72 -3.00
CA LYS A 161 26.15 12.85 -2.19
C LYS A 161 25.22 14.06 -2.20
N ASN A 162 24.18 14.07 -3.05
CA ASN A 162 23.25 15.19 -3.14
C ASN A 162 22.09 15.04 -2.16
N THR A 163 21.62 13.80 -1.94
CA THR A 163 20.47 13.53 -1.06
C THR A 163 20.87 13.29 0.39
N TYR A 164 22.00 12.62 0.65
CA TYR A 164 22.41 12.24 2.00
C TYR A 164 23.69 12.98 2.42
N LYS A 165 23.61 13.79 3.48
CA LYS A 165 24.82 14.37 4.11
C LYS A 165 25.58 13.26 4.84
N ILE A 166 26.87 13.15 4.55
CA ILE A 166 27.80 12.39 5.40
C ILE A 166 27.87 13.14 6.73
N LEU A 167 27.43 12.48 7.81
CA LEU A 167 27.56 12.99 9.19
C LEU A 167 29.01 12.95 9.64
#